data_AF-A0A445G9Q1-F1
#
_entry.id   AF-A0A445G9Q1-F1
#
_cell.length_a   1.000
_cell.length_b   1.000
_cell.length_c   1.000
_cell.angle_alpha   90.00
_cell.angle_beta   90.00
_cell.angle_gamma   90.00
#
_symmetry.space_group_name_H-M   'P 1'
#
loop_
_entity.id
_entity.type
_entity.pdbx_description
1 polymer ?
#
loop_
_entity_poly.entity_id
_entity_poly.type
_entity_poly.pdbx_seq_one_letter_code
_entity_poly.pdbx_strand_id
1 'polypeptide(L)'
;MLESKYLRQGESLLEASTLDGASYTWNSIVKATNHLYLGFQYRLGRGDISLWYDKWLTDDYLCHLVPFVNIQDTQLKVQDIFQDGIWHFEKLSTPLPMETKKQIQSYILNDNMEDVIVWGPSGDKIFTATTAFKWLIAVNSLPISQFGNWSWIWKLQIPENIKHFFWLTFHGSLPTNEFRVFRHLSIVSSCNRCMHGQEIILHLLRDCHYSRQVWQFLQLDHDSNFYVANYMDWIVNNINSVRGILFAVTCWTIWKSRNSLIFPNKRWTTWQIVNQVNILFNDVINTLQQPTQPRIGRNVSWDPPTFPFVKLNTDGSSISNPGDSGYGGIIRDHVGNMLIAISGECGDNCKIIVN
;
A
#
# COMPACT_ATOMS: atom_id res chain seq x y z
N MET A 1 1.16 -16.01 12.75
CA MET A 1 2.62 -15.88 12.57
C MET A 1 3.17 -14.61 13.21
N LEU A 2 2.58 -13.42 12.98
CA LEU A 2 3.00 -12.19 13.67
C LEU A 2 2.53 -12.15 15.13
N GLU A 3 1.27 -12.47 15.40
CA GLU A 3 0.72 -12.54 16.77
C GLU A 3 1.54 -13.47 17.66
N SER A 4 1.75 -14.71 17.23
CA SER A 4 2.58 -15.70 17.93
C SER A 4 4.03 -15.29 18.16
N LYS A 5 4.54 -14.29 17.43
CA LYS A 5 5.92 -13.82 17.52
C LYS A 5 6.08 -12.59 18.40
N TYR A 6 5.09 -11.69 18.39
CA TYR A 6 5.22 -10.36 19.00
C TYR A 6 4.20 -10.07 20.10
N LEU A 7 3.09 -10.81 20.17
CA LEU A 7 2.10 -10.66 21.24
C LEU A 7 2.32 -11.77 22.28
N ARG A 8 2.26 -11.38 23.56
CA ARG A 8 2.19 -12.35 24.65
C ARG A 8 0.79 -12.97 24.70
N GLN A 9 0.69 -14.13 25.35
CA GLN A 9 -0.60 -14.78 25.52
C GLN A 9 -1.57 -13.87 26.28
N GLY A 10 -2.66 -13.48 25.60
CA GLY A 10 -3.66 -12.56 26.14
C GLY A 10 -3.47 -11.08 25.77
N GLU A 11 -2.36 -10.68 25.13
CA GLU A 11 -2.20 -9.31 24.65
C GLU A 11 -2.99 -9.08 23.35
N SER A 12 -3.72 -7.97 23.30
CA SER A 12 -4.42 -7.54 22.09
C SER A 12 -3.49 -6.75 21.16
N LEU A 13 -3.80 -6.75 19.86
CA LEU A 13 -3.09 -5.90 18.89
C LEU A 13 -3.23 -4.40 19.21
N LEU A 14 -4.31 -3.99 19.87
CA LEU A 14 -4.57 -2.59 20.23
C LEU A 14 -3.69 -2.10 21.38
N GLU A 15 -3.11 -3.01 22.15
CA GLU A 15 -2.22 -2.72 23.28
C GLU A 15 -0.76 -3.04 22.95
N ALA A 16 -0.51 -3.50 21.73
CA ALA A 16 0.82 -3.84 21.25
C ALA A 16 1.74 -2.62 21.24
N SER A 17 2.97 -2.81 21.73
CA SER A 17 4.01 -1.79 21.70
C SER A 17 5.10 -2.13 20.68
N THR A 18 5.86 -1.11 20.27
CA THR A 18 7.06 -1.31 19.45
C THR A 18 8.14 -1.97 20.30
N LEU A 19 8.70 -3.08 19.81
CA LEU A 19 9.76 -3.82 20.47
C LEU A 19 11.10 -3.59 19.74
N ASP A 20 12.18 -3.41 20.50
CA ASP A 20 13.52 -3.33 19.92
C ASP A 20 13.86 -4.63 19.18
N GLY A 21 14.33 -4.50 17.93
CA GLY A 21 14.61 -5.64 17.05
C GLY A 21 13.37 -6.26 16.37
N ALA A 22 12.17 -5.69 16.53
CA ALA A 22 11.00 -6.14 15.78
C ALA A 22 11.11 -5.87 14.28
N SER A 23 10.43 -6.68 13.47
CA SER A 23 10.42 -6.48 12.02
C SER A 23 9.76 -5.16 11.62
N TYR A 24 10.21 -4.57 10.51
CA TYR A 24 9.64 -3.34 9.96
C TYR A 24 8.12 -3.41 9.77
N THR A 25 7.61 -4.57 9.34
CA THR A 25 6.17 -4.84 9.21
C THR A 25 5.45 -4.72 10.55
N TRP A 26 5.99 -5.28 11.64
CA TRP A 26 5.37 -5.19 12.96
C TRP A 26 5.32 -3.74 13.45
N ASN A 27 6.44 -3.03 13.36
CA ASN A 27 6.50 -1.63 13.76
C ASN A 27 5.54 -0.75 12.94
N SER A 28 5.34 -1.06 11.66
CA SER A 28 4.37 -0.38 10.81
C SER A 28 2.92 -0.67 11.22
N ILE A 29 2.61 -1.92 11.60
CA ILE A 29 1.29 -2.30 12.11
C ILE A 29 1.01 -1.57 13.42
N VAL A 30 1.90 -1.65 14.41
CA VAL A 30 1.73 -0.96 15.71
C VAL A 30 1.53 0.54 15.50
N LYS A 31 2.33 1.15 14.62
CA LYS A 31 2.17 2.56 14.27
C LYS A 31 0.79 2.86 13.68
N ALA A 32 0.30 2.04 12.76
CA ALA A 32 -1.03 2.21 12.17
C ALA A 32 -2.13 2.03 13.23
N THR A 33 -1.99 1.04 14.12
CA THR A 33 -2.94 0.79 15.21
C THR A 33 -3.08 2.01 16.13
N ASN A 34 -1.98 2.67 16.48
CA ASN A 34 -2.03 3.90 17.29
C ASN A 34 -2.87 5.01 16.65
N HIS A 35 -2.84 5.14 15.32
CA HIS A 35 -3.67 6.11 14.60
C HIS A 35 -5.13 5.68 14.49
N LEU A 36 -5.40 4.37 14.50
CA LEU A 36 -6.73 3.80 14.33
C LEU A 36 -7.44 3.53 15.64
N TYR A 37 -6.73 3.60 16.78
CA TYR A 37 -7.20 3.21 18.09
C TYR A 37 -8.58 3.80 18.44
N LEU A 38 -8.78 5.10 18.22
CA LEU A 38 -10.04 5.80 18.51
C LEU A 38 -11.23 5.36 17.63
N GLY A 39 -10.97 4.65 16.52
CA GLY A 39 -12.02 4.09 15.69
C GLY A 39 -12.50 2.70 16.15
N PHE A 40 -11.73 2.03 17.03
CA PHE A 40 -12.16 0.79 17.64
C PHE A 40 -13.01 1.06 18.87
N GLN A 41 -14.10 0.31 19.02
CA GLN A 41 -15.04 0.42 20.13
C GLN A 41 -15.32 -0.97 20.69
N TYR A 42 -15.57 -1.07 21.99
CA TYR A 42 -16.08 -2.32 22.55
C TYR A 42 -17.59 -2.41 22.38
N ARG A 43 -18.03 -3.58 21.95
CA ARG A 43 -19.43 -3.97 21.99
C ARG A 43 -19.59 -5.01 23.08
N LEU A 44 -20.19 -4.59 24.19
CA LEU A 44 -20.54 -5.46 25.31
C LEU A 44 -21.50 -6.55 24.82
N GLY A 45 -21.13 -7.79 25.07
CA GLY A 45 -21.96 -8.98 24.91
C GLY A 45 -22.42 -9.42 26.29
N ARG A 46 -21.95 -10.59 26.75
CA ARG A 46 -22.22 -11.14 28.07
C ARG A 46 -21.57 -10.38 29.22
N GLY A 47 -20.62 -9.46 28.97
CA GLY A 47 -19.97 -8.67 30.02
C GLY A 47 -18.90 -9.45 30.79
N ASP A 48 -18.25 -10.41 30.15
CA ASP A 48 -17.17 -11.25 30.70
C ASP A 48 -15.81 -10.54 30.65
N ILE A 49 -15.81 -9.26 31.00
CA ILE A 49 -14.66 -8.36 30.98
C ILE A 49 -14.59 -7.59 32.30
N SER A 50 -13.41 -7.14 32.68
CA SER A 50 -13.20 -6.36 33.90
C SER A 50 -14.00 -5.07 33.86
N LEU A 51 -14.77 -4.82 34.92
CA LEU A 51 -15.50 -3.57 35.09
C LEU A 51 -14.54 -2.36 35.14
N TRP A 52 -13.38 -2.53 35.78
CA TRP A 52 -12.47 -1.43 36.12
C TRP A 52 -11.27 -1.30 35.20
N TYR A 53 -10.75 -2.42 34.68
CA TYR A 53 -9.43 -2.48 34.06
C TYR A 53 -9.45 -2.78 32.56
N ASP A 54 -10.62 -3.01 31.96
CA ASP A 54 -10.79 -3.10 30.51
C ASP A 54 -11.41 -1.81 29.96
N LYS A 55 -11.02 -1.43 28.73
CA LYS A 55 -11.49 -0.21 28.05
C LYS A 55 -12.81 -0.39 27.33
N TRP A 56 -13.84 -0.80 28.05
CA TRP A 56 -15.16 -0.98 27.46
C TRP A 56 -16.01 0.30 27.40
N LEU A 57 -15.59 1.34 28.12
CA LEU A 57 -16.10 2.70 27.98
C LEU A 57 -15.41 3.41 26.81
N THR A 58 -16.12 4.33 26.15
CA THR A 58 -15.62 5.04 24.96
C THR A 58 -14.42 5.94 25.22
N ASP A 59 -14.22 6.42 26.44
CA ASP A 59 -13.34 7.56 26.71
C ASP A 59 -12.10 7.22 27.57
N ASP A 60 -12.21 6.30 28.54
CA ASP A 60 -11.10 5.87 29.40
C ASP A 60 -11.43 4.57 30.18
N TYR A 61 -10.46 4.02 30.91
CA TYR A 61 -10.71 3.00 31.92
C TYR A 61 -11.58 3.56 33.06
N LEU A 62 -12.53 2.78 33.56
CA LEU A 62 -13.39 3.22 34.66
C LEU A 62 -12.58 3.56 35.92
N CYS A 63 -11.46 2.87 36.16
CA CYS A 63 -10.59 3.13 37.31
C CYS A 63 -9.92 4.51 37.27
N HIS A 64 -9.76 5.14 36.10
CA HIS A 64 -9.23 6.50 35.98
C HIS A 64 -10.27 7.59 36.28
N LEU A 65 -11.56 7.23 36.26
CA LEU A 65 -12.67 8.14 36.53
C LEU A 65 -13.01 8.23 38.03
N VAL A 66 -12.30 7.49 38.87
CA VAL A 66 -12.49 7.44 40.33
C VAL A 66 -11.17 7.68 41.07
N PRO A 67 -11.19 8.23 42.30
CA PRO A 67 -9.96 8.44 43.07
C PRO A 67 -9.28 7.14 43.51
N PHE A 68 -10.04 6.06 43.68
CA PHE A 68 -9.55 4.74 44.05
C PHE A 68 -10.57 3.66 43.62
N VAL A 69 -10.12 2.42 43.51
CA VAL A 69 -10.99 1.23 43.38
C VAL A 69 -10.91 0.45 44.68
N ASN A 70 -12.06 0.19 45.32
CA ASN A 70 -12.12 -0.62 46.53
C ASN A 70 -11.64 -2.05 46.22
N ILE A 71 -10.85 -2.64 47.12
CA ILE A 71 -10.29 -3.99 46.93
C ILE A 71 -11.37 -5.04 46.63
N GLN A 72 -12.55 -4.90 47.23
CA GLN A 72 -13.71 -5.79 47.01
C GLN A 72 -14.23 -5.73 45.57
N ASP A 73 -14.01 -4.61 44.88
CA ASP A 73 -14.53 -4.38 43.53
C ASP A 73 -13.52 -4.76 42.43
N THR A 74 -12.26 -5.03 42.79
CA THR A 74 -11.15 -5.21 41.81
C THR A 74 -11.33 -6.38 40.85
N GLN A 75 -12.07 -7.41 41.25
CA GLN A 75 -12.33 -8.60 40.44
C GLN A 75 -13.71 -8.59 39.78
N LEU A 76 -14.49 -7.52 39.96
CA LEU A 76 -15.82 -7.43 39.37
C LEU A 76 -15.75 -7.33 37.85
N LYS A 77 -16.62 -8.09 37.21
CA LYS A 77 -16.90 -8.01 35.78
C LYS A 77 -18.14 -7.17 35.52
N VAL A 78 -18.30 -6.76 34.27
CA VAL A 78 -19.46 -5.96 33.86
C VAL A 78 -20.78 -6.71 34.13
N GLN A 79 -20.81 -8.02 33.86
CA GLN A 79 -21.96 -8.88 34.11
C GLN A 79 -22.37 -8.98 35.61
N ASP A 80 -21.44 -8.74 36.54
CA ASP A 80 -21.73 -8.85 37.98
C ASP A 80 -22.60 -7.68 38.47
N ILE A 81 -22.53 -6.55 37.74
CA ILE A 81 -23.24 -5.30 38.05
C ILE A 81 -24.44 -5.09 37.11
N PHE A 82 -24.61 -5.92 36.08
CA PHE A 82 -25.76 -5.87 35.17
C PHE A 82 -26.61 -7.14 35.30
N GLN A 83 -27.83 -7.01 35.83
CA GLN A 83 -28.76 -8.13 36.00
C GLN A 83 -30.17 -7.71 35.59
N ASP A 84 -30.86 -8.61 34.89
CA ASP A 84 -32.25 -8.41 34.42
C ASP A 84 -32.45 -7.13 33.60
N GLY A 85 -31.43 -6.73 32.82
CA GLY A 85 -31.48 -5.52 32.00
C GLY A 85 -31.20 -4.22 32.76
N ILE A 86 -30.81 -4.28 34.03
CA ILE A 86 -30.64 -3.14 34.93
C ILE A 86 -29.22 -3.14 35.53
N TRP A 87 -28.64 -1.94 35.66
CA TRP A 87 -27.37 -1.71 36.35
C TRP A 87 -27.59 -1.52 37.85
N HIS A 88 -26.96 -2.38 38.66
CA HIS A 88 -27.06 -2.45 40.12
C HIS A 88 -25.85 -1.81 40.80
N PHE A 89 -25.70 -0.49 40.68
CA PHE A 89 -24.55 0.24 41.21
C PHE A 89 -24.44 0.22 42.74
N GLU A 90 -25.50 -0.14 43.46
CA GLU A 90 -25.52 -0.32 44.91
C GLU A 90 -24.65 -1.49 45.38
N LYS A 91 -24.28 -2.41 44.48
CA LYS A 91 -23.34 -3.49 44.77
C LYS A 91 -21.89 -3.04 44.81
N LEU A 92 -21.59 -1.83 44.31
CA LEU A 92 -20.24 -1.29 44.27
C LEU A 92 -19.88 -0.63 45.59
N SER A 93 -18.73 -1.00 46.14
CA SER A 93 -18.14 -0.32 47.29
C SER A 93 -17.40 0.97 46.89
N THR A 94 -17.04 1.09 45.61
CA THR A 94 -16.38 2.25 45.02
C THR A 94 -17.41 3.28 44.55
N PRO A 95 -17.32 4.54 45.02
CA PRO A 95 -18.27 5.58 44.61
C PRO A 95 -18.03 5.99 43.15
N LEU A 96 -19.07 5.84 42.32
CA LEU A 96 -19.06 6.32 40.93
C LEU A 96 -19.68 7.72 40.81
N PRO A 97 -19.06 8.66 40.05
CA PRO A 97 -19.67 9.93 39.70
C PRO A 97 -21.01 9.75 38.97
N MET A 98 -21.94 10.69 39.16
CA MET A 98 -23.29 10.59 38.59
C MET A 98 -23.29 10.58 37.05
N GLU A 99 -22.39 11.36 36.43
CA GLU A 99 -22.24 11.37 34.97
C GLU A 99 -21.73 10.03 34.42
N THR A 100 -20.76 9.41 35.11
CA THR A 100 -20.26 8.07 34.76
C THR A 100 -21.34 7.01 34.88
N LYS A 101 -22.18 7.07 35.93
CA LYS A 101 -23.34 6.16 36.07
C LYS A 101 -24.31 6.30 34.89
N LYS A 102 -24.65 7.52 34.48
CA LYS A 102 -25.52 7.78 33.32
C LYS A 102 -24.92 7.24 32.03
N GLN A 103 -23.61 7.41 31.84
CA GLN A 103 -22.90 6.86 30.68
C GLN A 103 -22.99 5.33 30.66
N ILE A 104 -22.68 4.67 31.78
CA ILE A 104 -22.77 3.21 31.90
C ILE A 104 -24.20 2.70 31.65
N GLN A 105 -25.21 3.40 32.17
CA GLN A 105 -26.63 3.05 31.98
C GLN A 105 -27.08 3.03 30.52
N SER A 106 -26.37 3.71 29.62
CA SER A 106 -26.68 3.68 28.18
C SER A 106 -26.31 2.35 27.50
N TYR A 107 -25.48 1.53 28.14
CA TYR A 107 -25.07 0.24 27.64
C TYR A 107 -26.07 -0.86 28.01
N ILE A 108 -26.33 -1.74 27.04
CA ILE A 108 -27.17 -2.93 27.20
C ILE A 108 -26.32 -4.15 26.87
N LEU A 109 -26.31 -5.14 27.74
CA LEU A 109 -25.63 -6.41 27.53
C LEU A 109 -26.54 -7.40 26.79
N ASN A 110 -25.92 -8.36 26.11
CA ASN A 110 -26.60 -9.48 25.50
C ASN A 110 -25.83 -10.76 25.80
N ASP A 111 -26.40 -11.57 26.69
CA ASP A 111 -25.80 -12.81 27.20
C ASP A 111 -25.51 -13.85 26.10
N ASN A 112 -26.17 -13.74 24.95
CA ASN A 112 -25.95 -14.64 23.81
C ASN A 112 -24.79 -14.21 22.90
N MET A 113 -24.14 -13.08 23.19
CA MET A 113 -23.02 -12.57 22.42
C MET A 113 -21.76 -12.49 23.27
N GLU A 114 -20.61 -12.69 22.63
CA GLU A 114 -19.32 -12.42 23.26
C GLU A 114 -19.00 -10.93 23.23
N ASP A 115 -18.23 -10.48 24.22
CA ASP A 115 -17.66 -9.15 24.25
C ASP A 115 -16.60 -9.04 23.14
N VAL A 116 -16.82 -8.12 22.21
CA VAL A 116 -15.96 -8.00 21.02
C VAL A 116 -15.58 -6.56 20.74
N ILE A 117 -14.37 -6.38 20.24
CA ILE A 117 -13.92 -5.11 19.67
C ILE A 117 -14.48 -5.00 18.25
N VAL A 118 -15.10 -3.86 17.95
CA VAL A 118 -15.70 -3.55 16.65
C VAL A 118 -15.10 -2.28 16.05
N TRP A 119 -15.20 -2.16 14.73
CA TRP A 119 -14.86 -0.90 14.06
C TRP A 119 -16.08 0.02 14.05
N GLY A 120 -16.10 0.96 15.01
CA GLY A 120 -17.22 1.89 15.22
C GLY A 120 -17.67 2.64 13.97
N PRO A 121 -16.74 3.18 13.14
CA PRO A 121 -17.06 3.93 11.92
C PRO A 121 -17.73 3.13 10.80
N SER A 122 -17.73 1.79 10.85
CA SER A 122 -18.48 0.99 9.87
C SER A 122 -19.88 0.66 10.37
N GLY A 123 -20.86 0.70 9.46
CA GLY A 123 -22.25 0.33 9.75
C GLY A 123 -22.41 -1.15 10.11
N ASP A 124 -21.62 -2.02 9.49
CA ASP A 124 -21.57 -3.46 9.77
C ASP A 124 -20.64 -3.83 10.93
N LYS A 125 -19.98 -2.83 11.54
CA LYS A 125 -19.05 -2.99 12.66
C LYS A 125 -17.77 -3.79 12.33
N ILE A 126 -17.52 -4.07 11.05
CA ILE A 126 -16.35 -4.80 10.57
C ILE A 126 -15.22 -3.84 10.19
N PHE A 127 -14.01 -4.17 10.63
CA PHE A 127 -12.81 -3.44 10.22
C PHE A 127 -12.45 -3.78 8.77
N THR A 128 -12.27 -2.76 7.94
CA THR A 128 -11.63 -2.89 6.63
C THR A 128 -10.62 -1.76 6.46
N ALA A 129 -9.54 -2.01 5.71
CA ALA A 129 -8.57 -0.96 5.38
C ALA A 129 -9.25 0.26 4.70
N THR A 130 -10.32 0.01 3.93
CA THR A 130 -11.09 1.06 3.25
C THR A 130 -11.86 1.95 4.23
N THR A 131 -12.61 1.37 5.18
CA THR A 131 -13.36 2.13 6.19
C THR A 131 -12.42 2.85 7.14
N ALA A 132 -11.31 2.21 7.51
CA ALA A 132 -10.24 2.81 8.30
C ALA A 132 -9.61 4.03 7.62
N PHE A 133 -9.24 3.90 6.35
CA PHE A 133 -8.64 5.00 5.57
C PHE A 133 -9.60 6.19 5.43
N LYS A 134 -10.87 5.95 5.11
CA LYS A 134 -11.89 7.00 5.01
C LYS A 134 -12.09 7.74 6.34
N TRP A 135 -12.15 7.00 7.44
CA TRP A 135 -12.27 7.57 8.77
C TRP A 135 -11.04 8.42 9.15
N LEU A 136 -9.83 7.93 8.89
CA LEU A 136 -8.60 8.70 9.14
C LEU A 136 -8.56 10.01 8.36
N ILE A 137 -8.98 10.00 7.10
CA ILE A 137 -9.07 11.22 6.28
C ILE A 137 -10.07 12.21 6.90
N ALA A 138 -11.24 11.73 7.31
CA ALA A 138 -12.28 12.57 7.90
C ALA A 138 -11.83 13.19 9.24
N VAL A 139 -11.24 12.39 10.13
CA VAL A 139 -10.78 12.85 11.45
C VAL A 139 -9.63 13.85 11.34
N ASN A 140 -8.71 13.65 10.39
CA ASN A 140 -7.59 14.57 10.19
C ASN A 140 -7.93 15.76 9.27
N SER A 141 -9.20 15.93 8.89
CA SER A 141 -9.64 16.97 7.95
C SER A 141 -8.82 17.01 6.66
N LEU A 142 -8.34 15.85 6.19
CA LEU A 142 -7.54 15.78 4.98
C LEU A 142 -8.46 15.97 3.76
N PRO A 143 -8.09 16.81 2.78
CA PRO A 143 -8.93 17.06 1.62
C PRO A 143 -9.10 15.79 0.77
N ILE A 144 -10.30 15.19 0.85
CA ILE A 144 -10.72 14.01 0.05
C ILE A 144 -10.56 14.28 -1.47
N SER A 145 -10.70 15.54 -1.88
CA SER A 145 -10.64 15.98 -3.29
C SER A 145 -9.32 15.69 -3.99
N GLN A 146 -8.25 15.35 -3.27
CA GLN A 146 -6.97 14.94 -3.86
C GLN A 146 -6.93 13.45 -4.25
N PHE A 147 -7.82 12.61 -3.73
CA PHE A 147 -7.83 11.16 -3.96
C PHE A 147 -9.01 10.78 -4.87
N GLY A 148 -8.96 11.21 -6.13
CA GLY A 148 -9.95 10.86 -7.15
C GLY A 148 -10.04 9.36 -7.41
N ASN A 149 -11.16 8.90 -7.98
CA ASN A 149 -11.29 7.52 -8.46
C ASN A 149 -10.42 7.33 -9.72
N TRP A 150 -9.23 6.77 -9.55
CA TRP A 150 -8.26 6.52 -10.63
C TRP A 150 -8.52 5.24 -11.43
N SER A 151 -9.67 4.56 -11.25
CA SER A 151 -9.99 3.30 -11.94
C SER A 151 -10.03 3.43 -13.47
N TRP A 152 -10.26 4.65 -13.98
CA TRP A 152 -10.25 4.92 -15.41
C TRP A 152 -8.87 4.68 -16.04
N ILE A 153 -7.76 4.84 -15.30
CA ILE A 153 -6.40 4.57 -15.80
C ILE A 153 -6.28 3.12 -16.27
N TRP A 154 -6.88 2.19 -15.52
CA TRP A 154 -6.82 0.77 -15.84
C TRP A 154 -7.66 0.38 -17.06
N LYS A 155 -8.63 1.23 -17.45
CA LYS A 155 -9.47 1.05 -18.64
C LYS A 155 -8.82 1.55 -19.93
N LEU A 156 -7.70 2.28 -19.83
CA LEU A 156 -6.97 2.80 -20.98
C LEU A 156 -6.46 1.66 -21.88
N GLN A 157 -6.52 1.87 -23.19
CA GLN A 157 -6.01 0.92 -24.19
C GLN A 157 -4.51 1.16 -24.44
N ILE A 158 -3.70 0.99 -23.38
CA ILE A 158 -2.24 1.17 -23.40
C ILE A 158 -1.58 0.06 -22.56
N PRO A 159 -0.27 -0.21 -22.74
CA PRO A 159 0.45 -1.22 -21.95
C PRO A 159 0.36 -1.02 -20.43
N GLU A 160 0.34 -2.11 -19.67
CA GLU A 160 0.17 -2.11 -18.20
C GLU A 160 1.27 -1.34 -17.46
N ASN A 161 2.52 -1.38 -17.96
CA ASN A 161 3.61 -0.58 -17.40
C ASN A 161 3.36 0.93 -17.56
N ILE A 162 2.74 1.38 -18.66
CA ILE A 162 2.37 2.78 -18.87
C ILE A 162 1.18 3.15 -17.99
N LYS A 163 0.19 2.28 -17.81
CA LYS A 163 -0.91 2.48 -16.84
C LYS A 163 -0.38 2.67 -15.42
N HIS A 164 0.52 1.78 -14.98
CA HIS A 164 1.16 1.89 -13.67
C HIS A 164 1.97 3.19 -13.53
N PHE A 165 2.68 3.59 -14.58
CA PHE A 165 3.37 4.88 -14.61
C PHE A 165 2.42 6.07 -14.40
N PHE A 166 1.27 6.09 -15.08
CA PHE A 166 0.27 7.13 -14.85
C PHE A 166 -0.32 7.05 -13.44
N TRP A 167 -0.63 5.86 -12.94
CA TRP A 167 -1.09 5.68 -11.57
C TRP A 167 -0.11 6.30 -10.54
N LEU A 168 1.20 6.02 -10.66
CA LEU A 168 2.21 6.67 -9.82
C LEU A 168 2.23 8.20 -9.98
N THR A 169 2.06 8.69 -11.21
CA THR A 169 2.04 10.13 -11.50
C THR A 169 0.85 10.83 -10.83
N PHE A 170 -0.35 10.24 -10.91
CA PHE A 170 -1.57 10.74 -10.26
C PHE A 170 -1.47 10.70 -8.73
N HIS A 171 -0.77 9.73 -8.18
CA HIS A 171 -0.50 9.65 -6.74
C HIS A 171 0.68 10.53 -6.29
N GLY A 172 1.23 11.40 -7.16
CA GLY A 172 2.39 12.24 -6.81
C GLY A 172 3.62 11.43 -6.38
N SER A 173 3.68 10.15 -6.77
CA SER A 173 4.62 9.15 -6.26
C SER A 173 5.68 8.75 -7.31
N LEU A 174 5.73 9.48 -8.43
CA LEU A 174 6.79 9.30 -9.42
C LEU A 174 8.14 9.77 -8.80
N PRO A 175 9.24 9.00 -8.90
CA PRO A 175 10.49 9.31 -8.21
C PRO A 175 11.31 10.41 -8.91
N THR A 176 10.71 11.59 -9.00
CA THR A 176 11.36 12.85 -9.38
C THR A 176 12.35 13.27 -8.29
N ASN A 177 13.29 14.17 -8.61
CA ASN A 177 14.24 14.63 -7.59
C ASN A 177 13.56 15.43 -6.47
N GLU A 178 12.46 16.15 -6.73
CA GLU A 178 11.62 16.70 -5.66
C GLU A 178 11.12 15.60 -4.72
N PHE A 179 10.48 14.57 -5.26
CA PHE A 179 9.93 13.48 -4.46
C PHE A 179 11.03 12.78 -3.66
N ARG A 180 12.21 12.59 -4.26
CA ARG A 180 13.36 12.02 -3.57
C ARG A 180 13.84 12.89 -2.40
N VAL A 181 13.88 14.22 -2.55
CA VAL A 181 14.21 15.13 -1.43
C VAL A 181 13.14 15.05 -0.35
N PHE A 182 11.86 15.06 -0.73
CA PHE A 182 10.74 14.90 0.22
C PHE A 182 10.82 13.58 1.01
N ARG A 183 11.33 12.51 0.39
CA ARG A 183 11.53 11.20 1.03
C ARG A 183 12.92 11.03 1.67
N HIS A 184 13.72 12.09 1.76
CA HIS A 184 15.09 12.07 2.29
C HIS A 184 16.05 11.09 1.56
N LEU A 185 15.81 10.84 0.27
CA LEU A 185 16.62 10.00 -0.63
C LEU A 185 17.59 10.80 -1.51
N SER A 186 17.58 12.12 -1.39
CA SER A 186 18.45 13.06 -2.09
C SER A 186 18.49 14.37 -1.30
N ILE A 187 19.57 15.15 -1.46
CA ILE A 187 19.65 16.54 -0.99
C ILE A 187 19.43 17.54 -2.14
N VAL A 188 19.51 17.08 -3.39
CA VAL A 188 19.36 17.91 -4.59
C VAL A 188 18.02 17.62 -5.25
N SER A 189 17.22 18.66 -5.46
CA SER A 189 15.92 18.60 -6.15
C SER A 189 15.98 19.05 -7.62
N SER A 190 17.13 19.55 -8.09
CA SER A 190 17.26 20.08 -9.45
C SER A 190 17.13 19.00 -10.52
N CYS A 191 16.63 19.35 -11.71
CA CYS A 191 16.55 18.41 -12.82
C CYS A 191 17.93 18.10 -13.42
N ASN A 192 18.28 16.82 -13.51
CA ASN A 192 19.57 16.36 -14.04
C ASN A 192 19.70 16.53 -15.56
N ARG A 193 18.61 16.80 -16.27
CA ARG A 193 18.64 17.02 -17.73
C ARG A 193 19.07 18.45 -18.04
N CYS A 194 18.33 19.41 -17.50
CA CYS A 194 18.54 20.83 -17.79
C CYS A 194 19.44 21.54 -16.80
N MET A 195 19.72 20.95 -15.63
CA MET A 195 20.47 21.56 -14.53
C MET A 195 19.85 22.84 -13.98
N HIS A 196 18.59 23.12 -14.31
CA HIS A 196 17.86 24.33 -13.91
C HIS A 196 16.46 23.96 -13.40
N GLY A 197 16.04 24.61 -12.32
CA GLY A 197 14.71 24.39 -11.74
C GLY A 197 14.55 23.07 -10.99
N GLN A 198 13.52 23.03 -10.14
CA GLN A 198 13.13 21.85 -9.37
C GLN A 198 12.50 20.80 -10.28
N GLU A 199 12.97 19.55 -10.19
CA GLU A 199 12.40 18.43 -10.93
C GLU A 199 11.11 17.97 -10.24
N ILE A 200 10.03 18.69 -10.51
CA ILE A 200 8.65 18.26 -10.23
C ILE A 200 8.10 17.45 -11.43
N ILE A 201 6.96 16.78 -11.27
CA ILE A 201 6.34 15.96 -12.33
C ILE A 201 6.16 16.74 -13.64
N LEU A 202 5.57 17.94 -13.57
CA LEU A 202 5.37 18.79 -14.75
C LEU A 202 6.67 19.25 -15.37
N HIS A 203 7.67 19.61 -14.56
CA HIS A 203 8.97 19.97 -15.10
C HIS A 203 9.58 18.79 -15.87
N LEU A 204 9.61 17.61 -15.24
CA LEU A 204 10.17 16.41 -15.86
C LEU A 204 9.46 16.06 -17.18
N LEU A 205 8.12 16.04 -17.18
CA LEU A 205 7.34 15.54 -18.32
C LEU A 205 7.01 16.62 -19.36
N ARG A 206 6.88 17.89 -18.97
CA ARG A 206 6.35 18.97 -19.83
C ARG A 206 7.29 20.17 -19.94
N ASP A 207 7.68 20.77 -18.82
CA ASP A 207 8.25 22.13 -18.82
C ASP A 207 9.77 22.18 -18.99
N CYS A 208 10.49 21.08 -18.72
CA CYS A 208 11.91 20.96 -19.02
C CYS A 208 12.15 21.21 -20.52
N HIS A 209 13.16 22.01 -20.86
CA HIS A 209 13.41 22.37 -22.26
C HIS A 209 13.62 21.15 -23.17
N TYR A 210 14.24 20.09 -22.66
CA TYR A 210 14.39 18.84 -23.41
C TYR A 210 13.08 18.07 -23.59
N SER A 211 12.12 18.21 -22.68
CA SER A 211 10.78 17.63 -22.84
C SER A 211 9.95 18.44 -23.83
N ARG A 212 10.00 19.78 -23.74
CA ARG A 212 9.34 20.70 -24.69
C ARG A 212 9.71 20.41 -26.14
N GLN A 213 11.00 20.20 -26.42
CA GLN A 213 11.44 19.85 -27.77
C GLN A 213 10.75 18.59 -28.30
N VAL A 214 10.58 17.56 -27.48
CA VAL A 214 9.89 16.31 -27.89
C VAL A 214 8.43 16.59 -28.25
N TRP A 215 7.73 17.39 -27.42
CA TRP A 215 6.34 17.76 -27.67
C TRP A 215 6.17 18.55 -28.98
N GLN A 216 7.07 19.51 -29.22
CA GLN A 216 7.09 20.31 -30.44
C GLN A 216 7.35 19.47 -31.69
N PHE A 217 8.32 18.55 -31.64
CA PHE A 217 8.62 17.64 -32.75
C PHE A 217 7.42 16.72 -33.09
N LEU A 218 6.69 16.27 -32.07
CA LEU A 218 5.51 15.43 -32.23
C LEU A 218 4.23 16.23 -32.53
N GLN A 219 4.29 17.56 -32.51
CA GLN A 219 3.13 18.44 -32.73
C GLN A 219 1.99 18.15 -31.73
N LEU A 220 2.33 17.98 -30.45
CA LEU A 220 1.38 17.64 -29.38
C LEU A 220 1.09 18.81 -28.42
N ASP A 221 1.78 19.93 -28.57
CA ASP A 221 1.68 21.10 -27.68
C ASP A 221 0.92 22.29 -28.27
N HIS A 222 0.07 22.05 -29.28
CA HIS A 222 -0.69 23.12 -29.95
C HIS A 222 -1.85 23.68 -29.13
N ASP A 223 -2.32 22.96 -28.12
CA ASP A 223 -3.38 23.45 -27.23
C ASP A 223 -2.84 24.61 -26.38
N SER A 224 -3.55 25.74 -26.38
CA SER A 224 -3.17 26.93 -25.60
C SER A 224 -3.09 26.65 -24.10
N ASN A 225 -3.83 25.66 -23.59
CA ASN A 225 -3.79 25.23 -22.20
C ASN A 225 -2.66 24.23 -21.89
N PHE A 226 -1.92 23.74 -22.89
CA PHE A 226 -0.93 22.68 -22.71
C PHE A 226 0.10 23.01 -21.62
N TYR A 227 0.67 24.23 -21.68
CA TYR A 227 1.69 24.69 -20.74
C TYR A 227 1.15 25.42 -19.50
N VAL A 228 -0.17 25.63 -19.41
CA VAL A 228 -0.79 26.39 -18.32
C VAL A 228 -1.52 25.46 -17.33
N ALA A 229 -2.11 24.38 -17.82
CA ALA A 229 -2.88 23.45 -16.99
C ALA A 229 -2.04 22.85 -15.85
N ASN A 230 -2.68 22.58 -14.71
CA ASN A 230 -2.06 21.75 -13.67
C ASN A 230 -1.86 20.32 -14.18
N TYR A 231 -1.06 19.51 -13.48
CA TYR A 231 -0.65 18.21 -14.00
C TYR A 231 -1.79 17.21 -14.17
N MET A 232 -2.84 17.30 -13.34
CA MET A 232 -4.01 16.44 -13.43
C MET A 232 -4.80 16.76 -14.69
N ASP A 233 -5.18 18.02 -14.85
CA ASP A 233 -5.97 18.48 -16.00
C ASP A 233 -5.18 18.29 -17.30
N TRP A 234 -3.87 18.59 -17.28
CA TRP A 234 -2.99 18.37 -18.41
C TRP A 234 -2.99 16.91 -18.88
N ILE A 235 -2.85 15.95 -17.95
CA ILE A 235 -2.85 14.52 -18.31
C ILE A 235 -4.24 14.08 -18.79
N VAL A 236 -5.30 14.41 -18.06
CA VAL A 236 -6.67 13.98 -18.37
C VAL A 236 -7.13 14.53 -19.73
N ASN A 237 -6.86 15.80 -20.03
CA ASN A 237 -7.26 16.42 -21.29
C ASN A 237 -6.54 15.77 -22.48
N ASN A 238 -5.23 15.52 -22.35
CA ASN A 238 -4.44 14.96 -23.45
C ASN A 238 -4.67 13.46 -23.66
N ILE A 239 -4.84 12.68 -22.58
CA ILE A 239 -5.01 11.22 -22.69
C ILE A 239 -6.37 10.81 -23.27
N ASN A 240 -7.39 11.66 -23.09
CA ASN A 240 -8.72 11.45 -23.67
C ASN A 240 -8.86 12.03 -25.09
N SER A 241 -7.82 12.68 -25.62
CA SER A 241 -7.82 13.19 -26.98
C SER A 241 -7.70 12.06 -28.01
N VAL A 242 -7.97 12.37 -29.29
CA VAL A 242 -7.74 11.44 -30.42
C VAL A 242 -6.28 10.96 -30.48
N ARG A 243 -5.34 11.76 -29.98
CA ARG A 243 -3.90 11.44 -29.91
C ARG A 243 -3.48 10.94 -28.52
N GLY A 244 -4.42 10.48 -27.70
CA GLY A 244 -4.20 10.09 -26.30
C GLY A 244 -3.18 8.97 -26.11
N ILE A 245 -3.17 7.96 -26.97
CA ILE A 245 -2.16 6.88 -26.93
C ILE A 245 -0.77 7.44 -27.23
N LEU A 246 -0.64 8.31 -28.24
CA LEU A 246 0.63 8.93 -28.59
C LEU A 246 1.13 9.82 -27.44
N PHE A 247 0.25 10.59 -26.81
CA PHE A 247 0.57 11.36 -25.60
C PHE A 247 1.08 10.45 -24.47
N ALA A 248 0.37 9.37 -24.17
CA ALA A 248 0.71 8.42 -23.12
C ALA A 248 2.10 7.79 -23.33
N VAL A 249 2.35 7.33 -24.55
CA VAL A 249 3.65 6.76 -24.97
C VAL A 249 4.76 7.81 -24.89
N THR A 250 4.47 9.07 -25.21
CA THR A 250 5.44 10.16 -25.14
C THR A 250 5.87 10.45 -23.70
N CYS A 251 4.91 10.60 -22.77
CA CYS A 251 5.21 10.75 -21.34
C CYS A 251 6.09 9.62 -20.81
N TRP A 252 5.73 8.36 -21.12
CA TRP A 252 6.50 7.20 -20.73
C TRP A 252 7.93 7.20 -21.30
N THR A 253 8.08 7.59 -22.57
CA THR A 253 9.39 7.59 -23.24
C THR A 253 10.28 8.72 -22.73
N ILE A 254 9.72 9.89 -22.39
CA ILE A 254 10.42 10.97 -21.70
C ILE A 254 10.92 10.48 -20.33
N TRP A 255 10.07 9.78 -19.56
CA TRP A 255 10.45 9.17 -18.29
C TRP A 255 11.59 8.16 -18.45
N LYS A 256 11.49 7.24 -19.43
CA LYS A 256 12.57 6.29 -19.75
C LYS A 256 13.88 6.99 -20.12
N SER A 257 13.82 8.04 -20.93
CA SER A 257 15.00 8.82 -21.32
C SER A 257 15.66 9.48 -20.11
N ARG A 258 14.88 10.08 -19.19
CA ARG A 258 15.39 10.62 -17.93
C ARG A 258 16.08 9.55 -17.09
N ASN A 259 15.48 8.38 -16.95
CA ASN A 259 16.09 7.28 -16.18
C ASN A 259 17.34 6.72 -16.85
N SER A 260 17.38 6.66 -18.18
CA SER A 260 18.58 6.29 -18.93
C SER A 260 19.74 7.26 -18.68
N LEU A 261 19.46 8.54 -18.44
CA LEU A 261 20.51 9.50 -18.06
C LEU A 261 21.03 9.27 -16.64
N ILE A 262 20.19 8.81 -15.72
CA ILE A 262 20.56 8.69 -14.30
C ILE A 262 21.27 7.37 -14.00
N PHE A 263 20.77 6.25 -14.51
CA PHE A 263 21.29 4.93 -14.12
C PHE A 263 22.46 4.49 -15.01
N PRO A 264 22.30 4.29 -16.33
CA PRO A 264 23.42 3.92 -17.21
C PRO A 264 24.19 5.11 -17.78
N ASN A 265 23.97 6.34 -17.27
CA ASN A 265 24.57 7.58 -17.80
C ASN A 265 24.46 7.75 -19.32
N LYS A 266 23.38 7.23 -19.91
CA LYS A 266 23.14 7.25 -21.35
C LYS A 266 22.16 8.34 -21.70
N ARG A 267 22.67 9.40 -22.34
CA ARG A 267 21.88 10.53 -22.82
C ARG A 267 21.23 10.21 -24.16
N TRP A 268 19.92 10.44 -24.26
CA TRP A 268 19.20 10.31 -25.53
C TRP A 268 19.05 11.69 -26.17
N THR A 269 19.22 11.76 -27.48
CA THR A 269 18.87 12.95 -28.26
C THR A 269 17.36 13.07 -28.43
N THR A 270 16.85 14.27 -28.70
CA THR A 270 15.42 14.49 -28.97
C THR A 270 14.91 13.57 -30.09
N TRP A 271 15.69 13.40 -31.15
CA TRP A 271 15.36 12.48 -32.24
C TRP A 271 15.27 11.02 -31.79
N GLN A 272 16.20 10.55 -30.94
CA GLN A 272 16.13 9.19 -30.39
C GLN A 272 14.88 8.99 -29.54
N ILE A 273 14.49 9.99 -28.74
CA ILE A 273 13.25 9.94 -27.96
C ILE A 273 12.05 9.85 -28.89
N VAL A 274 11.95 10.74 -29.88
CA VAL A 274 10.84 10.76 -30.88
C VAL A 274 10.76 9.45 -31.65
N ASN A 275 11.89 8.90 -32.08
CA ASN A 275 11.94 7.61 -32.76
C ASN A 275 11.43 6.47 -31.86
N GLN A 276 11.84 6.45 -30.59
CA GLN A 276 11.35 5.47 -29.61
C GLN A 276 9.85 5.63 -29.31
N VAL A 277 9.34 6.86 -29.33
CA VAL A 277 7.89 7.13 -29.24
C VAL A 277 7.17 6.51 -30.44
N ASN A 278 7.64 6.74 -31.66
CA ASN A 278 7.00 6.22 -32.87
C ASN A 278 7.01 4.69 -32.91
N ILE A 279 8.13 4.05 -32.54
CA ILE A 279 8.23 2.58 -32.43
C ILE A 279 7.18 2.06 -31.44
N LEU A 280 7.21 2.56 -30.20
CA LEU A 280 6.30 2.09 -29.17
C LEU A 280 4.83 2.41 -29.48
N PHE A 281 4.55 3.54 -30.12
CA PHE A 281 3.20 3.88 -30.56
C PHE A 281 2.69 2.87 -31.59
N ASN A 282 3.49 2.56 -32.61
CA ASN A 282 3.13 1.58 -33.62
C ASN A 282 2.93 0.18 -33.01
N ASP A 283 3.79 -0.24 -32.09
CA ASP A 283 3.65 -1.51 -31.37
C ASP A 283 2.31 -1.59 -30.61
N VAL A 284 1.93 -0.50 -29.92
CA VAL A 284 0.65 -0.43 -29.21
C VAL A 284 -0.52 -0.50 -30.18
N ILE A 285 -0.52 0.29 -31.26
CA ILE A 285 -1.60 0.29 -32.25
C ILE A 285 -1.73 -1.08 -32.92
N ASN A 286 -0.62 -1.70 -33.32
CA ASN A 286 -0.62 -3.03 -33.91
C ASN A 286 -1.20 -4.09 -32.95
N THR A 287 -0.86 -4.00 -31.67
CA THR A 287 -1.38 -4.92 -30.64
C THR A 287 -2.89 -4.75 -30.46
N LEU A 288 -3.40 -3.52 -30.48
CA LEU A 288 -4.84 -3.24 -30.35
C LEU A 288 -5.65 -3.68 -31.56
N GLN A 289 -5.03 -3.75 -32.75
CA GLN A 289 -5.68 -4.25 -33.97
C GLN A 289 -5.70 -5.78 -34.07
N GLN A 290 -4.88 -6.49 -33.28
CA GLN A 290 -4.91 -7.94 -33.26
C GLN A 290 -6.16 -8.46 -32.52
N PRO A 291 -6.88 -9.45 -33.07
CA PRO A 291 -7.98 -10.08 -32.36
C PRO A 291 -7.46 -10.70 -31.07
N THR A 292 -8.02 -10.28 -29.93
CA THR A 292 -7.67 -10.87 -28.63
C THR A 292 -7.99 -12.35 -28.66
N GLN A 293 -6.96 -13.20 -28.68
CA GLN A 293 -7.19 -14.62 -28.43
C GLN A 293 -7.72 -14.79 -27.01
N PRO A 294 -8.70 -15.68 -26.78
CA PRO A 294 -9.22 -15.93 -25.45
C PRO A 294 -8.05 -16.33 -24.55
N ARG A 295 -7.87 -15.60 -23.45
CA ARG A 295 -6.89 -15.94 -22.41
C ARG A 295 -7.33 -17.26 -21.79
N ILE A 296 -6.79 -18.38 -22.28
CA ILE A 296 -6.94 -19.68 -21.63
C ILE A 296 -6.17 -19.58 -20.32
N GLY A 297 -6.88 -19.53 -19.20
CA GLY A 297 -6.27 -19.64 -17.88
C GLY A 297 -5.55 -20.98 -17.78
N ARG A 298 -4.23 -20.97 -17.91
CA ARG A 298 -3.41 -22.13 -17.60
C ARG A 298 -3.14 -22.08 -16.11
N ASN A 299 -3.64 -23.06 -15.37
CA ASN A 299 -3.11 -23.33 -14.04
C ASN A 299 -1.64 -23.71 -14.21
N VAL A 300 -0.74 -22.84 -13.77
CA VAL A 300 0.69 -23.13 -13.72
C VAL A 300 0.94 -23.84 -12.40
N SER A 301 0.67 -25.15 -12.36
CA SER A 301 1.15 -26.03 -11.30
C SER A 301 2.45 -26.70 -11.74
N TRP A 302 3.28 -27.06 -10.77
CA TRP A 302 4.38 -27.98 -11.04
C TRP A 302 3.79 -29.38 -11.24
N ASP A 303 4.09 -30.01 -12.38
CA ASP A 303 3.75 -31.41 -12.65
C ASP A 303 5.01 -32.28 -12.64
N PRO A 304 4.99 -33.52 -12.14
CA PRO A 304 6.11 -34.43 -12.26
C PRO A 304 6.38 -34.81 -13.73
N PRO A 305 7.62 -35.14 -14.11
CA PRO A 305 7.93 -35.64 -15.45
C PRO A 305 7.31 -37.04 -15.68
N THR A 306 7.20 -37.47 -16.93
CA THR A 306 6.82 -38.86 -17.25
C THR A 306 8.00 -39.81 -17.05
N PHE A 307 7.76 -41.06 -16.65
CA PHE A 307 8.81 -42.09 -16.62
C PHE A 307 9.38 -42.30 -18.04
N PRO A 308 10.71 -42.45 -18.22
CA PRO A 308 11.78 -42.57 -17.23
C PRO A 308 12.51 -41.23 -16.92
N PHE A 309 11.89 -40.09 -17.24
CA PHE A 309 12.53 -38.79 -17.13
C PHE A 309 12.58 -38.29 -15.68
N VAL A 310 13.58 -37.45 -15.44
CA VAL A 310 13.72 -36.64 -14.22
C VAL A 310 13.56 -35.16 -14.59
N LYS A 311 13.11 -34.34 -13.65
CA LYS A 311 12.90 -32.91 -13.84
C LYS A 311 13.83 -32.14 -12.92
N LEU A 312 14.67 -31.28 -13.52
CA LEU A 312 15.51 -30.33 -12.80
C LEU A 312 14.76 -29.00 -12.69
N ASN A 313 14.50 -28.57 -11.46
CA ASN A 313 14.06 -27.21 -11.15
C ASN A 313 15.25 -26.42 -10.63
N THR A 314 15.51 -25.25 -11.19
CA THR A 314 16.62 -24.37 -10.78
C THR A 314 16.09 -23.03 -10.30
N ASP A 315 16.78 -22.42 -9.36
CA ASP A 315 16.59 -21.04 -8.94
C ASP A 315 17.94 -20.34 -8.80
N GLY A 316 17.94 -19.02 -8.99
CA GLY A 316 19.13 -18.18 -8.87
C GLY A 316 18.85 -17.02 -7.93
N SER A 317 19.79 -16.72 -7.05
CA SER A 317 19.72 -15.58 -6.13
C SER A 317 20.94 -14.67 -6.33
N SER A 318 20.74 -13.36 -6.17
CA SER A 318 21.80 -12.37 -6.26
C SER A 318 21.54 -11.25 -5.27
N ILE A 319 22.60 -10.79 -4.60
CA ILE A 319 22.51 -9.67 -3.65
C ILE A 319 22.54 -8.33 -4.40
N SER A 320 23.31 -8.23 -5.48
CA SER A 320 23.41 -7.03 -6.34
C SER A 320 23.69 -7.37 -7.81
N ASN A 321 23.83 -6.36 -8.68
CA ASN A 321 24.12 -6.55 -10.11
C ASN A 321 25.20 -5.54 -10.60
N PRO A 322 26.48 -5.94 -10.70
CA PRO A 322 27.04 -7.24 -10.31
C PRO A 322 27.18 -7.40 -8.79
N GLY A 323 27.33 -8.64 -8.31
CA GLY A 323 27.74 -8.98 -6.96
C GLY A 323 27.46 -10.44 -6.62
N ASP A 324 27.59 -10.79 -5.35
CA ASP A 324 27.46 -12.16 -4.85
C ASP A 324 26.16 -12.79 -5.32
N SER A 325 26.31 -13.96 -5.94
CA SER A 325 25.20 -14.72 -6.50
C SER A 325 25.37 -16.19 -6.20
N GLY A 326 24.26 -16.87 -6.06
CA GLY A 326 24.20 -18.29 -5.82
C GLY A 326 23.13 -18.94 -6.69
N TYR A 327 23.27 -20.23 -6.92
CA TYR A 327 22.29 -21.04 -7.63
C TYR A 327 21.87 -22.22 -6.75
N GLY A 328 20.63 -22.64 -6.95
CA GLY A 328 20.05 -23.82 -6.36
C GLY A 328 19.37 -24.66 -7.42
N GLY A 329 19.32 -25.97 -7.21
CA GLY A 329 18.62 -26.88 -8.09
C GLY A 329 18.13 -28.11 -7.35
N ILE A 330 17.01 -28.65 -7.80
CA ILE A 330 16.46 -29.92 -7.31
C ILE A 330 16.06 -30.80 -8.49
N ILE A 331 16.52 -32.03 -8.49
CA ILE A 331 16.15 -33.05 -9.46
C ILE A 331 15.11 -33.95 -8.81
N ARG A 332 13.95 -34.10 -9.45
CA ARG A 332 12.86 -34.99 -9.01
C ARG A 332 12.54 -36.07 -10.03
N ASP A 333 12.12 -37.23 -9.55
CA ASP A 333 11.61 -38.31 -10.40
C ASP A 333 10.16 -38.08 -10.86
N HIS A 334 9.63 -39.03 -11.62
CA HIS A 334 8.26 -39.05 -12.14
C HIS A 334 7.14 -39.18 -11.08
N VAL A 335 7.49 -39.45 -9.82
CA VAL A 335 6.55 -39.47 -8.68
C VAL A 335 6.70 -38.19 -7.84
N GLY A 336 7.67 -37.33 -8.16
CA GLY A 336 7.97 -36.10 -7.45
C GLY A 336 8.93 -36.27 -6.28
N ASN A 337 9.53 -37.45 -6.10
CA ASN A 337 10.56 -37.65 -5.08
C ASN A 337 11.81 -36.88 -5.45
N MET A 338 12.40 -36.21 -4.46
CA MET A 338 13.72 -35.60 -4.61
C MET A 338 14.76 -36.70 -4.78
N LEU A 339 15.51 -36.64 -5.88
CA LEU A 339 16.66 -37.51 -6.12
C LEU A 339 17.96 -36.82 -5.69
N ILE A 340 18.12 -35.54 -6.10
CA ILE A 340 19.34 -34.75 -5.86
C ILE A 340 18.94 -33.31 -5.58
N ALA A 341 19.59 -32.68 -4.62
CA ALA A 341 19.59 -31.23 -4.45
C ALA A 341 21.01 -30.70 -4.63
N ILE A 342 21.14 -29.59 -5.36
CA ILE A 342 22.40 -28.88 -5.61
C ILE A 342 22.27 -27.43 -5.18
N SER A 343 23.36 -26.87 -4.68
CA SER A 343 23.50 -25.45 -4.40
C SER A 343 24.96 -25.06 -4.55
N GLY A 344 25.21 -23.83 -4.98
CA GLY A 344 26.56 -23.31 -5.12
C GLY A 344 26.61 -21.80 -5.26
N GLU A 345 27.80 -21.25 -5.11
CA GLU A 345 28.10 -19.83 -5.26
C GLU A 345 28.74 -19.59 -6.63
N CYS A 346 28.37 -18.49 -7.30
CA CYS A 346 28.85 -18.13 -8.63
C CYS A 346 29.94 -17.03 -8.60
N GLY A 347 30.22 -16.47 -7.41
CA GLY A 347 31.20 -15.39 -7.21
C GLY A 347 30.77 -14.00 -7.71
N ASP A 348 31.63 -13.02 -7.52
CA ASP A 348 31.31 -11.57 -7.51
C ASP A 348 31.09 -10.94 -8.90
N ASN A 349 31.14 -11.73 -9.99
CA ASN A 349 31.10 -11.23 -11.37
C ASN A 349 29.95 -11.78 -12.23
N CYS A 350 28.95 -12.41 -11.61
CA CYS A 350 27.79 -12.92 -12.33
C CYS A 350 26.80 -11.79 -12.69
N LYS A 351 26.37 -11.77 -13.95
CA LYS A 351 25.35 -10.85 -14.47
C LYS A 351 24.02 -11.60 -14.60
N ILE A 352 22.95 -11.02 -14.07
CA ILE A 352 21.61 -11.55 -14.25
C ILE A 352 21.14 -11.22 -15.68
N ILE A 353 20.87 -12.24 -16.49
CA ILE A 353 20.18 -12.10 -17.78
C ILE A 353 18.71 -12.44 -17.51
N VAL A 354 17.87 -11.41 -17.39
CA VAL A 354 16.41 -11.59 -17.37
C VAL A 354 15.96 -11.60 -18.82
N ASN A 355 15.53 -12.77 -19.32
CA ASN A 355 14.92 -12.91 -20.64
C ASN A 355 13.47 -12.42 -20.65
#